data_AF-A0A971IG09-F1
#
_entry.id   AF-A0A971IG09-F1
#
_cell.length_a   1.000
_cell.length_b   1.000
_cell.length_c   1.000
_cell.angle_alpha   90.00
_cell.angle_beta   90.00
_cell.angle_gamma   90.00
#
_symmetry.space_group_name_H-M   'P 1'
#
loop_
_entity.id
_entity.type
_entity.pdbx_description
1 polymer ?
#
loop_
_entity_poly.entity_id
_entity_poly.type
_entity_poly.pdbx_seq_one_letter_code
_entity_poly.pdbx_strand_id
1 'polypeptide(L)' 'VFELYNDAHMYGNLARQQMAYRDFLADGERADSCTACGECVEKCPQGIAVPEWLERAQAFLAPC' A
#
# COMPACT_ATOMS: atom_id res chain seq x y z
N VAL A 1 -4.67 -0.78 1.90
CA VAL A 1 -3.42 -0.86 1.09
C VAL A 1 -2.65 -2.17 1.28
N PHE A 2 -2.06 -2.43 2.46
CA PHE A 2 -1.18 -3.60 2.63
C PHE A 2 -1.86 -4.95 2.42
N GLU A 3 -3.14 -5.09 2.77
CA GLU A 3 -3.93 -6.28 2.47
C GLU A 3 -3.97 -6.57 0.96
N LEU A 4 -4.32 -5.57 0.14
CA LEU A 4 -4.35 -5.70 -1.32
C LEU A 4 -2.97 -6.04 -1.91
N TYR A 5 -1.92 -5.43 -1.37
CA TYR A 5 -0.54 -5.71 -1.78
C TYR A 5 -0.15 -7.15 -1.45
N ASN A 6 -0.41 -7.58 -0.21
CA ASN A 6 -0.08 -8.92 0.27
C ASN A 6 -0.86 -9.98 -0.51
N ASP A 7 -2.15 -9.77 -0.75
CA ASP A 7 -2.99 -10.71 -1.51
C ASP A 7 -2.52 -10.84 -2.96
N ALA A 8 -2.18 -9.73 -3.61
CA ALA A 8 -1.65 -9.73 -4.97
C ALA A 8 -0.32 -10.51 -5.05
N HIS A 9 0.55 -10.35 -4.05
CA HIS A 9 1.84 -11.06 -3.98
C HIS A 9 1.70 -12.54 -3.60
N MET A 10 0.84 -12.88 -2.66
CA MET A 10 0.67 -14.27 -2.19
C MET A 10 -0.09 -15.12 -3.21
N TYR A 11 -1.16 -14.58 -3.80
CA TYR A 11 -2.09 -15.36 -4.62
C TYR A 11 -1.98 -15.05 -6.11
N GLY A 12 -1.11 -14.12 -6.51
CA GLY A 12 -0.91 -13.75 -7.92
C GLY A 12 -2.13 -13.07 -8.56
N ASN A 13 -3.10 -12.61 -7.76
CA ASN A 13 -4.38 -12.05 -8.24
C ASN A 13 -4.29 -10.54 -8.52
N LEU A 14 -3.17 -10.08 -9.08
CA LEU A 14 -2.82 -8.67 -9.23
C LEU A 14 -3.93 -7.83 -9.86
N ALA A 15 -4.47 -8.24 -11.01
CA ALA A 15 -5.50 -7.46 -11.73
C ALA A 15 -6.73 -7.16 -10.86
N ARG A 16 -7.15 -8.12 -10.02
CA ARG A 16 -8.26 -7.94 -9.09
C ARG A 16 -7.90 -6.92 -8.00
N GLN A 17 -6.69 -6.97 -7.47
CA GLN A 17 -6.26 -6.07 -6.41
C GLN A 17 -5.98 -4.65 -6.93
N GLN A 18 -5.49 -4.50 -8.16
CA GLN A 18 -5.37 -3.19 -8.81
C GLN A 18 -6.73 -2.53 -9.03
N MET A 19 -7.74 -3.31 -9.46
CA MET A 19 -9.12 -2.83 -9.55
C MET A 19 -9.64 -2.41 -8.17
N ALA A 20 -9.50 -3.27 -7.15
CA ALA A 20 -9.94 -2.95 -5.80
C ALA A 20 -9.25 -1.71 -5.24
N TYR A 21 -7.95 -1.56 -5.50
CA TYR A 21 -7.17 -0.39 -5.10
C TYR A 21 -7.71 0.91 -5.71
N ARG A 22 -8.06 0.86 -6.99
CA ARG A 22 -8.57 2.02 -7.74
C ARG A 22 -10.01 2.35 -7.38
N ASP A 23 -10.86 1.34 -7.32
CA ASP A 23 -12.32 1.55 -7.33
C ASP A 23 -12.93 1.53 -5.93
N PHE A 24 -12.26 0.93 -4.93
CA PHE A 24 -12.80 0.76 -3.58
C PHE A 24 -12.04 1.51 -2.48
N LEU A 25 -10.85 2.06 -2.75
CA LEU A 25 -10.21 3.00 -1.83
C LEU A 25 -10.45 4.45 -2.27
N ALA A 26 -10.87 5.28 -1.32
CA ALA A 26 -10.93 6.72 -1.52
C ALA A 26 -9.53 7.29 -1.69
N ASP A 27 -9.40 8.42 -2.40
CA ASP A 27 -8.09 9.03 -2.71
C ASP A 27 -7.24 9.27 -1.44
N GLY A 28 -7.86 9.71 -0.34
CA GLY A 28 -7.18 9.94 0.96
C GLY A 28 -6.72 8.68 1.71
N GLU A 29 -7.15 7.50 1.27
CA GLU A 29 -6.82 6.20 1.90
C GLU A 29 -5.81 5.39 1.07
N ARG A 30 -5.49 5.86 -0.13
CA ARG A 30 -4.49 5.25 -1.01
C ARG A 30 -3.07 5.55 -0.51
N ALA A 31 -2.13 4.73 -0.95
CA ALA A 31 -0.74 4.78 -0.53
C ALA A 31 -0.02 6.06 -0.97
N ASP A 32 -0.44 6.68 -2.07
CA ASP A 32 0.04 7.97 -2.57
C ASP A 32 -0.38 9.16 -1.68
N SER A 33 -1.36 8.98 -0.78
CA SER A 33 -1.69 9.97 0.25
C SER A 33 -0.67 10.01 1.41
N CYS A 34 0.32 9.10 1.43
CA CYS A 34 1.36 9.12 2.45
C CYS A 34 2.29 10.33 2.27
N THR A 35 2.44 11.15 3.31
CA THR A 35 3.35 12.31 3.33
C THR A 35 4.77 11.96 3.79
N ALA A 36 5.07 10.67 3.97
CA ALA A 36 6.35 10.18 4.49
C ALA A 36 6.77 10.81 5.85
N CYS A 37 5.80 11.12 6.72
CA CYS A 37 6.07 11.78 8.02
C CYS A 37 6.86 10.92 9.03
N GLY A 38 6.89 9.59 8.85
CA GLY A 38 7.64 8.66 9.70
C GLY A 38 7.00 8.32 11.05
N GLU A 39 5.89 8.94 11.46
CA GLU A 39 5.26 8.68 12.76
C GLU A 39 4.88 7.21 13.01
N CYS A 40 4.53 6.51 11.94
CA CYS A 40 4.18 5.08 11.99
C CYS A 40 5.39 4.19 12.29
N VAL A 41 6.60 4.61 11.93
CA VAL A 41 7.84 3.85 12.15
C VAL A 41 8.14 3.80 13.65
N GLU A 42 8.10 4.96 14.32
CA GLU A 42 8.33 5.06 15.77
C GLU A 42 7.30 4.27 16.60
N LYS A 43 6.07 4.13 16.09
CA LYS A 43 5.00 3.37 16.75
C LYS A 43 5.06 1.87 16.46
N CYS A 44 5.85 1.43 15.47
CA CYS A 44 5.87 0.04 15.04
C CYS A 44 6.84 -0.78 15.92
N PRO A 45 6.35 -1.72 16.75
CA PRO A 45 7.23 -2.54 17.60
C PRO A 45 8.16 -3.47 16.82
N GLN A 46 7.87 -3.69 15.53
CA GLN A 46 8.68 -4.52 14.63
C GLN A 46 9.66 -3.69 13.79
N GLY A 47 9.68 -2.36 13.93
CA GLY A 47 10.58 -1.48 13.17
C GLY A 47 10.32 -1.48 11.66
N ILE A 48 9.06 -1.66 11.25
CA ILE A 48 8.71 -1.67 9.82
C ILE A 48 8.80 -0.25 9.27
N ALA A 49 9.54 -0.07 8.17
CA ALA A 49 9.58 1.15 7.38
C ALA A 49 8.29 1.33 6.57
N VAL A 50 7.18 1.61 7.27
CA VAL A 50 5.84 1.72 6.66
C VAL A 50 5.79 2.68 5.45
N PRO A 51 6.42 3.86 5.46
CA PRO A 51 6.41 4.75 4.29
C PRO A 51 7.02 4.11 3.04
N GLU A 52 8.16 3.41 3.18
CA GLU A 52 8.81 2.71 2.06
C GLU A 52 7.93 1.59 1.51
N TRP A 53 7.22 0.87 2.40
CA TRP A 53 6.29 -0.17 1.97
C TRP A 53 5.05 0.39 1.29
N LEU A 54 4.56 1.56 1.70
CA LEU A 54 3.46 2.24 1.01
C LEU A 54 3.89 2.68 -0.39
N GLU A 55 5.10 3.21 -0.56
CA GLU A 55 5.66 3.56 -1.87
C GLU A 55 5.73 2.32 -2.79
N ARG A 56 6.24 1.20 -2.27
CA ARG A 56 6.27 -0.08 -3.02
C ARG A 56 4.88 -0.57 -3.38
N ALA A 57 3.92 -0.45 -2.45
CA ALA A 57 2.55 -0.86 -2.70
C ALA A 57 1.88 0.02 -3.76
N GLN A 58 2.12 1.33 -3.74
CA GLN A 58 1.66 2.25 -4.79
C GLN A 58 2.21 1.84 -6.15
N ALA A 59 3.53 1.65 -6.26
CA ALA A 59 4.19 1.28 -7.51
C ALA A 59 3.67 -0.05 -8.06
N PHE A 60 3.26 -0.98 -7.20
CA PHE A 60 2.78 -2.31 -7.60
C PHE A 60 1.28 -2.35 -7.94
N LEU A 61 0.44 -1.69 -7.12
CA LEU A 61 -1.02 -1.72 -7.25
C LEU A 61 -1.57 -0.65 -8.20
N ALA A 62 -0.84 0.43 -8.40
CA ALA A 62 -1.18 1.50 -9.33
C ALA A 62 0.08 2.00 -10.06
N PRO A 63 0.75 1.12 -10.85
CA PRO A 63 1.83 1.56 -11.71
C PRO A 63 1.28 2.59 -12.70
N CYS A 64 1.98 3.72 -12.80
CA CYS A 64 1.69 4.77 -13.78
C CYS A 64 1.77 4.23 -15.21
#